data_AF-A0A7Y2HVD8-F1
#
_entry.id   AF-A0A7Y2HVD8-F1
#
_cell.length_a   1.000
_cell.length_b   1.000
_cell.length_c   1.000
_cell.angle_alpha   90.00
_cell.angle_beta   90.00
_cell.angle_gamma   90.00
#
_symmetry.space_group_name_H-M   'P 1'
#
loop_
_entity.id
_entity.type
_entity.pdbx_description
1 polymer ?
#
loop_
_entity_poly.entity_id
_entity_poly.type
_entity_poly.pdbx_seq_one_letter_code
_entity_poly.pdbx_strand_id
1 'polypeptide(L)'
;MQELLRSFVPAADEVGRLQRGQGAECDLFRTIAEQGHYAGRTVPSDTRQGIYATTPSGILLASVNSRSAREVTSMLERALAAWEVLPRAERRMDPASLTRAPLRARWERLYPEDGLVLRVTSRDLREPSDPAAEPTRPRRRSSWKRHAWNQDYAWFRRLEMMSFVPASRRVGATTTLPESLAERVVRLHLVDNVRGQVRAFSRDEVQRAEVTSRITAIDDGRITLALSGRTRAVHAATPEPPAEEGRRRNPERAERGVETELTGRAIFDTERRRFVAFELVAIGKRWGATRYNGRERDTAAAGIGIAFTLATNDPPVAPAYIWEYGWR
;
A
#
# COMPACT_ATOMS: atom_id res chain seq x y z
N MET A 1 -19.78 7.55 16.52
CA MET A 1 -19.20 6.66 15.50
C MET A 1 -18.99 5.23 15.99
N GLN A 2 -18.24 4.98 17.08
CA GLN A 2 -18.01 3.59 17.56
C GLN A 2 -19.29 2.82 17.87
N GLU A 3 -20.26 3.47 18.53
CA GLU A 3 -21.57 2.87 18.81
C GLU A 3 -22.35 2.56 17.52
N LEU A 4 -22.38 3.51 16.58
CA LEU A 4 -23.02 3.35 15.27
C LEU A 4 -22.44 2.16 14.49
N LEU A 5 -21.12 1.96 14.56
CA LEU A 5 -20.44 0.84 13.88
C LEU A 5 -20.88 -0.53 14.40
N ARG A 6 -21.48 -0.64 15.59
CA ARG A 6 -22.02 -1.91 16.11
C ARG A 6 -23.22 -2.43 15.29
N SER A 7 -23.88 -1.55 14.54
CA SER A 7 -24.99 -1.91 13.65
C SER A 7 -24.52 -2.34 12.26
N PHE A 8 -23.22 -2.35 11.99
CA PHE A 8 -22.65 -2.67 10.68
C PHE A 8 -21.63 -3.81 10.78
N VAL A 9 -21.49 -4.57 9.71
CA VAL A 9 -20.38 -5.52 9.52
C VAL A 9 -19.34 -4.84 8.62
N PRO A 10 -18.20 -4.37 9.15
CA PRO A 10 -17.19 -3.71 8.32
C PRO A 10 -16.46 -4.73 7.45
N ALA A 11 -16.25 -4.37 6.18
CA ALA A 11 -15.40 -5.10 5.25
C ALA A 11 -14.55 -4.10 4.44
N ALA A 12 -13.37 -4.54 4.03
CA ALA A 12 -12.48 -3.80 3.14
C ALA A 12 -11.90 -4.76 2.11
N ASP A 13 -11.73 -4.28 0.88
CA ASP A 13 -11.14 -5.03 -0.24
C ASP A 13 -10.40 -4.04 -1.16
N GLU A 14 -9.55 -4.56 -2.03
CA GLU A 14 -8.71 -3.78 -2.92
C GLU A 14 -9.54 -3.28 -4.12
N VAL A 15 -9.76 -1.96 -4.16
CA VAL A 15 -10.63 -1.31 -5.14
C VAL A 15 -10.13 -1.46 -6.57
N GLY A 16 -8.81 -1.50 -6.78
CA GLY A 16 -8.19 -1.65 -8.09
C GLY A 16 -8.63 -2.93 -8.80
N ARG A 17 -8.68 -4.06 -8.08
CA ARG A 17 -9.21 -5.33 -8.52
C ARG A 17 -10.71 -5.25 -8.70
N LEU A 18 -11.46 -4.82 -7.69
CA LEU A 18 -12.93 -4.82 -7.77
C LEU A 18 -13.48 -3.97 -8.92
N GLN A 19 -12.84 -2.84 -9.21
CA GLN A 19 -13.31 -1.92 -10.25
C GLN A 19 -12.92 -2.33 -11.68
N ARG A 20 -11.91 -3.21 -11.88
CA ARG A 20 -11.40 -3.63 -13.21
C ARG A 20 -11.44 -5.13 -13.48
N GLY A 21 -11.54 -5.94 -12.44
CA GLY A 21 -11.47 -7.39 -12.49
C GLY A 21 -12.75 -8.03 -13.01
N GLN A 22 -12.65 -9.31 -13.31
CA GLN A 22 -13.77 -10.17 -13.69
C GLN A 22 -14.26 -10.98 -12.48
N GLY A 23 -15.49 -11.48 -12.56
CA GLY A 23 -16.08 -12.33 -11.52
C GLY A 23 -17.22 -11.65 -10.77
N ALA A 24 -18.07 -12.48 -10.16
CA ALA A 24 -19.33 -12.05 -9.56
C ALA A 24 -19.13 -10.98 -8.47
N GLU A 25 -18.04 -11.03 -7.71
CA GLU A 25 -17.74 -10.04 -6.69
C GLU A 25 -17.34 -8.68 -7.27
N CYS A 26 -16.64 -8.67 -8.42
CA CYS A 26 -16.29 -7.44 -9.12
C CYS A 26 -17.53 -6.81 -9.78
N ASP A 27 -18.40 -7.65 -10.36
CA ASP A 27 -19.68 -7.24 -10.93
C ASP A 27 -20.59 -6.63 -9.86
N LEU A 28 -20.77 -7.33 -8.74
CA LEU A 28 -21.55 -6.84 -7.60
C LEU A 28 -21.03 -5.49 -7.09
N PHE A 29 -19.72 -5.37 -6.86
CA PHE A 29 -19.14 -4.12 -6.40
C PHE A 29 -19.38 -2.96 -7.38
N ARG A 30 -19.18 -3.18 -8.69
CA ARG A 30 -19.42 -2.15 -9.69
C ARG A 30 -20.89 -1.72 -9.68
N THR A 31 -21.82 -2.68 -9.63
CA THR A 31 -23.25 -2.37 -9.54
C THR A 31 -23.60 -1.51 -8.33
N ILE A 32 -23.03 -1.81 -7.16
CA ILE A 32 -23.19 -0.99 -5.95
C ILE A 32 -22.58 0.40 -6.15
N ALA A 33 -21.37 0.47 -6.71
CA ALA A 33 -20.63 1.71 -6.88
C ALA A 33 -21.35 2.70 -7.83
N GLU A 34 -21.92 2.20 -8.93
CA GLU A 34 -22.68 3.01 -9.89
C GLU A 34 -23.99 3.57 -9.33
N GLN A 35 -24.54 2.94 -8.28
CA GLN A 35 -25.71 3.47 -7.55
C GLN A 35 -25.31 4.50 -6.48
N GLY A 36 -24.02 4.57 -6.13
CA GLY A 36 -23.52 5.36 -5.03
C GLY A 36 -23.32 6.84 -5.35
N HIS A 37 -22.35 7.46 -4.67
CA HIS A 37 -21.91 8.83 -4.91
C HIS A 37 -21.24 9.05 -6.30
N TYR A 38 -21.23 8.01 -7.14
CA TYR A 38 -20.88 8.08 -8.56
C TYR A 38 -22.12 8.08 -9.49
N ALA A 39 -23.31 7.84 -8.96
CA ALA A 39 -24.56 7.84 -9.73
C ALA A 39 -24.80 9.18 -10.44
N GLY A 40 -25.44 9.11 -11.61
CA GLY A 40 -25.85 10.29 -12.39
C GLY A 40 -24.70 11.00 -13.12
N ARG A 41 -23.48 10.45 -13.12
CA ARG A 41 -22.38 11.01 -13.90
C ARG A 41 -22.55 10.70 -15.39
N THR A 42 -22.42 11.73 -16.22
CA THR A 42 -22.46 11.61 -17.68
C THR A 42 -21.19 11.01 -18.28
N VAL A 43 -20.10 11.01 -17.52
CA VAL A 43 -18.82 10.38 -17.86
C VAL A 43 -18.46 9.38 -16.77
N PRO A 44 -18.21 8.10 -17.11
CA PRO A 44 -17.79 7.09 -16.14
C PRO A 44 -16.55 7.54 -15.35
N SER A 45 -16.54 7.28 -14.04
CA SER A 45 -15.38 7.58 -13.19
C SER A 45 -14.32 6.48 -13.34
N ASP A 46 -13.05 6.89 -13.51
CA ASP A 46 -11.89 5.97 -13.51
C ASP A 46 -11.61 5.35 -12.13
N THR A 47 -12.29 5.82 -11.08
CA THR A 47 -12.15 5.35 -9.70
C THR A 47 -13.51 5.10 -9.06
N ARG A 48 -13.61 4.03 -8.27
CA ARG A 48 -14.77 3.68 -7.44
C ARG A 48 -14.40 3.68 -5.95
N GLN A 49 -13.43 4.50 -5.56
CA GLN A 49 -13.01 4.64 -4.16
C GLN A 49 -14.13 5.23 -3.30
N GLY A 50 -14.33 4.67 -2.12
CA GLY A 50 -15.28 5.22 -1.15
C GLY A 50 -15.68 4.20 -0.11
N ILE A 51 -16.66 4.59 0.70
CA ILE A 51 -17.31 3.76 1.69
C ILE A 51 -18.76 3.59 1.26
N TYR A 52 -19.21 2.33 1.23
CA TYR A 52 -20.54 1.95 0.80
C TYR A 52 -21.19 1.13 1.92
N ALA A 53 -22.41 1.50 2.30
CA ALA A 53 -23.26 0.69 3.16
C ALA A 53 -24.32 0.02 2.28
N THR A 54 -24.39 -1.30 2.35
CA THR A 54 -25.23 -2.13 1.49
C THR A 54 -25.82 -3.28 2.30
N THR A 55 -26.99 -3.77 1.88
CA THR A 55 -27.62 -4.98 2.43
C THR A 55 -26.86 -6.24 1.98
N PRO A 56 -27.11 -7.41 2.58
CA PRO A 56 -26.50 -8.66 2.12
C PRO A 56 -26.78 -9.01 0.65
N SER A 57 -27.90 -8.55 0.10
CA SER A 57 -28.28 -8.76 -1.30
C SER A 57 -27.67 -7.74 -2.27
N GLY A 58 -26.93 -6.75 -1.77
CA GLY A 58 -26.29 -5.73 -2.60
C GLY A 58 -27.10 -4.43 -2.77
N ILE A 59 -28.28 -4.30 -2.14
CA ILE A 59 -29.05 -3.04 -2.17
C ILE A 59 -28.25 -1.95 -1.47
N LEU A 60 -27.92 -0.87 -2.18
CA LEU A 60 -27.21 0.26 -1.62
C LEU A 60 -28.12 1.06 -0.66
N LEU A 61 -27.62 1.34 0.54
CA LEU A 61 -28.31 2.15 1.55
C LEU A 61 -27.77 3.59 1.59
N ALA A 62 -26.44 3.74 1.57
CA ALA A 62 -25.78 5.03 1.45
C ALA A 62 -24.33 4.85 1.03
N SER A 63 -23.70 5.91 0.53
CA SER A 63 -22.26 5.90 0.26
C SER A 63 -21.63 7.29 0.37
N VAL A 64 -20.31 7.33 0.51
CA VAL A 64 -19.52 8.56 0.52
C VAL A 64 -18.08 8.27 0.09
N ASN A 65 -17.45 9.20 -0.63
CA ASN A 65 -15.99 9.19 -0.84
C ASN A 65 -15.37 10.32 -0.01
N SER A 66 -15.14 10.04 1.27
CA SER A 66 -14.55 11.00 2.20
C SER A 66 -13.79 10.30 3.31
N ARG A 67 -12.76 10.99 3.81
CA ARG A 67 -12.03 10.61 5.03
C ARG A 67 -12.47 11.41 6.26
N SER A 68 -13.43 12.31 6.09
CA SER A 68 -13.98 13.12 7.18
C SER A 68 -14.84 12.24 8.09
N ALA A 69 -14.42 12.05 9.34
CA ALA A 69 -15.18 11.26 10.31
C ALA A 69 -16.63 11.73 10.44
N ARG A 70 -16.87 13.04 10.32
CA ARG A 70 -18.21 13.64 10.31
C ARG A 70 -19.02 13.17 9.10
N GLU A 71 -18.48 13.27 7.89
CA GLU A 71 -19.20 12.87 6.67
C GLU A 71 -19.46 11.37 6.63
N VAL A 72 -18.51 10.56 7.11
CA VAL A 72 -18.68 9.11 7.25
C VAL A 72 -19.76 8.78 8.27
N THR A 73 -19.75 9.45 9.43
CA THR A 73 -20.79 9.26 10.46
C THR A 73 -22.18 9.60 9.90
N SER A 74 -22.32 10.76 9.24
CA SER A 74 -23.60 11.13 8.62
C SER A 74 -24.03 10.17 7.50
N MET A 75 -23.08 9.58 6.77
CA MET A 75 -23.39 8.54 5.78
C MET A 75 -23.94 7.27 6.44
N LEU A 76 -23.31 6.82 7.53
CA LEU A 76 -23.75 5.65 8.29
C LEU A 76 -25.12 5.88 8.95
N GLU A 77 -25.40 7.08 9.47
CA GLU A 77 -26.71 7.44 10.01
C GLU A 77 -27.81 7.34 8.95
N ARG A 78 -27.55 7.87 7.74
CA ARG A 78 -28.49 7.72 6.61
C ARG A 78 -28.68 6.27 6.19
N ALA A 79 -27.61 5.47 6.19
CA ALA A 79 -27.69 4.05 5.88
C ALA A 79 -28.57 3.30 6.88
N LEU A 80 -28.44 3.60 8.18
CA LEU A 80 -29.24 2.97 9.23
C LEU A 80 -30.72 3.40 9.14
N ALA A 81 -30.98 4.68 8.87
CA ALA A 81 -32.34 5.15 8.64
C ALA A 81 -33.00 4.45 7.42
N ALA A 82 -32.24 4.29 6.33
CA ALA A 82 -32.70 3.55 5.15
C ALA A 82 -32.95 2.06 5.45
N TRP A 83 -32.10 1.45 6.28
CA TRP A 83 -32.28 0.06 6.74
C TRP A 83 -33.57 -0.11 7.55
N GLU A 84 -33.88 0.82 8.45
CA GLU A 84 -35.05 0.69 9.35
C GLU A 84 -36.40 0.82 8.65
N VAL A 85 -36.46 1.45 7.47
CA VAL A 85 -37.68 1.50 6.65
C VAL A 85 -37.74 0.39 5.61
N LEU A 86 -36.64 -0.34 5.38
CA LEU A 86 -36.58 -1.40 4.38
C LEU A 86 -37.46 -2.59 4.79
N PRO A 87 -38.24 -3.23 3.89
CA PRO A 87 -38.99 -4.43 4.21
C PRO A 87 -38.10 -5.54 4.77
N ARG A 88 -38.58 -6.30 5.76
CA ARG A 88 -37.79 -7.37 6.42
C ARG A 88 -37.29 -8.43 5.43
N ALA A 89 -38.03 -8.67 4.36
CA ALA A 89 -37.65 -9.59 3.28
C ALA A 89 -36.41 -9.10 2.52
N GLU A 90 -36.24 -7.79 2.34
CA GLU A 90 -35.09 -7.19 1.63
C GLU A 90 -33.87 -6.98 2.54
N ARG A 91 -34.08 -6.91 3.86
CA ARG A 91 -32.98 -6.88 4.85
C ARG A 91 -32.22 -8.21 4.93
N ARG A 92 -32.80 -9.29 4.44
CA ARG A 92 -32.25 -10.65 4.57
C ARG A 92 -31.99 -11.23 3.20
N MET A 93 -30.95 -12.03 3.11
CA MET A 93 -30.74 -12.94 1.99
C MET A 93 -30.92 -14.36 2.53
N ASP A 94 -31.59 -15.22 1.77
CA ASP A 94 -31.69 -16.63 2.12
C ASP A 94 -30.28 -17.25 2.07
N PRO A 95 -29.74 -17.80 3.17
CA PRO A 95 -28.46 -18.47 3.15
C PRO A 95 -28.38 -19.58 2.09
N ALA A 96 -29.49 -20.23 1.74
CA ALA A 96 -29.52 -21.25 0.69
C ALA A 96 -29.31 -20.67 -0.73
N SER A 97 -29.58 -19.37 -0.92
CA SER A 97 -29.30 -18.64 -2.16
C SER A 97 -27.84 -18.17 -2.29
N LEU A 98 -27.04 -18.30 -1.21
CA LEU A 98 -25.62 -17.96 -1.24
C LEU A 98 -24.83 -19.02 -2.01
N THR A 99 -24.74 -18.85 -3.32
CA THR A 99 -23.79 -19.62 -4.12
C THR A 99 -22.39 -19.10 -3.84
N ARG A 100 -21.54 -19.90 -3.18
CA ARG A 100 -20.09 -19.61 -3.10
C ARG A 100 -19.50 -19.83 -4.49
N ALA A 101 -19.62 -18.82 -5.35
CA ALA A 101 -18.89 -18.81 -6.60
C ALA A 101 -17.39 -18.91 -6.29
N PRO A 102 -16.61 -19.67 -7.06
CA PRO A 102 -15.17 -19.71 -6.86
C PRO A 102 -14.63 -18.31 -7.11
N LEU A 103 -14.12 -17.66 -6.04
CA LEU A 103 -13.44 -16.38 -6.14
C LEU A 103 -12.24 -16.56 -7.08
N ARG A 104 -12.34 -16.03 -8.31
CA ARG A 104 -11.27 -16.12 -9.32
C ARG A 104 -10.23 -15.05 -9.01
N ALA A 105 -8.96 -15.37 -9.20
CA ALA A 105 -7.85 -14.40 -9.16
C ALA A 105 -7.76 -13.56 -7.87
N ARG A 106 -7.84 -14.21 -6.69
CA ARG A 106 -7.54 -13.59 -5.39
C ARG A 106 -6.06 -13.71 -5.09
N TRP A 107 -5.38 -12.58 -4.90
CA TRP A 107 -3.95 -12.53 -4.61
C TRP A 107 -3.62 -13.07 -3.22
N GLU A 108 -4.60 -13.08 -2.32
CA GLU A 108 -4.50 -13.70 -1.00
C GLU A 108 -4.27 -15.21 -1.07
N ARG A 109 -4.59 -15.87 -2.21
CA ARG A 109 -4.21 -17.27 -2.44
C ARG A 109 -2.71 -17.46 -2.62
N LEU A 110 -1.99 -16.40 -2.98
CA LEU A 110 -0.54 -16.39 -3.12
C LEU A 110 0.18 -16.00 -1.83
N TYR A 111 -0.56 -15.88 -0.72
CA TYR A 111 0.00 -15.55 0.59
C TYR A 111 1.10 -16.55 0.98
N PRO A 112 2.32 -16.10 1.32
CA PRO A 112 3.45 -17.00 1.55
C PRO A 112 3.43 -17.52 2.99
N GLU A 113 2.60 -18.54 3.25
CA GLU A 113 2.43 -19.16 4.58
C GLU A 113 3.75 -19.63 5.22
N ASP A 114 4.68 -20.14 4.42
CA ASP A 114 6.00 -20.61 4.86
C ASP A 114 7.15 -19.64 4.52
N GLY A 115 6.79 -18.40 4.14
CA GLY A 115 7.72 -17.35 3.76
C GLY A 115 7.85 -16.24 4.80
N LEU A 116 8.16 -15.05 4.30
CA LEU A 116 8.28 -13.84 5.10
C LEU A 116 7.28 -12.80 4.61
N VAL A 117 6.50 -12.28 5.55
CA VAL A 117 5.53 -11.20 5.33
C VAL A 117 5.95 -10.02 6.18
N LEU A 118 6.20 -8.89 5.52
CA LEU A 118 6.60 -7.65 6.17
C LEU A 118 5.49 -6.62 5.99
N ARG A 119 5.11 -5.96 7.07
CA ARG A 119 4.35 -4.71 7.03
C ARG A 119 5.30 -3.57 6.69
N VAL A 120 4.94 -2.79 5.69
CA VAL A 120 5.70 -1.63 5.19
C VAL A 120 4.98 -0.37 5.62
N THR A 121 5.68 0.57 6.25
CA THR A 121 5.13 1.88 6.64
C THR A 121 6.01 2.99 6.08
N SER A 122 5.43 3.97 5.39
CA SER A 122 6.15 5.09 4.78
C SER A 122 5.71 6.44 5.35
N ARG A 123 6.67 7.35 5.54
CA ARG A 123 6.45 8.73 6.03
C ARG A 123 7.43 9.72 5.43
N ASP A 124 6.99 10.97 5.29
CA ASP A 124 7.89 12.11 5.11
C ASP A 124 8.70 12.31 6.40
N LEU A 125 10.02 12.49 6.26
CA LEU A 125 10.89 12.88 7.37
C LEU A 125 11.00 14.41 7.39
N ARG A 126 11.04 14.97 8.60
CA ARG A 126 11.29 16.41 8.77
C ARG A 126 12.79 16.65 8.61
N GLU A 127 13.15 17.62 7.78
CA GLU A 127 14.53 18.13 7.75
C GLU A 127 14.82 18.81 9.10
N PRO A 128 15.92 18.45 9.81
CA PRO A 128 16.28 19.07 11.09
C PRO A 128 16.50 20.60 10.99
N SER A 129 16.84 21.09 9.79
CA SER A 129 17.17 22.48 9.50
C SER A 129 16.02 23.30 8.90
N ASP A 130 14.79 22.75 8.82
CA ASP A 130 13.65 23.48 8.27
C ASP A 130 13.26 24.67 9.18
N PRO A 131 13.51 25.93 8.76
CA PRO A 131 13.11 27.13 9.51
C PRO A 131 11.59 27.34 9.49
N ALA A 132 10.80 26.47 8.84
CA ALA A 132 9.35 26.45 8.93
C ALA A 132 8.80 26.08 10.33
N ALA A 133 9.68 25.98 11.33
CA ALA A 133 9.34 26.23 12.73
C ALA A 133 8.79 27.64 12.99
N GLU A 134 9.02 28.63 12.10
CA GLU A 134 8.46 29.99 12.18
C GLU A 134 7.19 30.20 11.31
N PRO A 135 6.17 30.96 11.76
CA PRO A 135 4.82 30.96 11.20
C PRO A 135 4.55 32.09 10.18
N THR A 136 5.48 32.45 9.31
CA THR A 136 5.42 33.72 8.53
C THR A 136 4.81 33.67 7.13
N ARG A 137 4.09 32.60 6.75
CA ARG A 137 3.17 32.64 5.59
C ARG A 137 1.78 32.28 6.06
N PRO A 138 0.71 33.01 5.69
CA PRO A 138 -0.65 32.70 6.11
C PRO A 138 -0.98 31.26 5.69
N ARG A 139 -0.93 30.37 6.68
CA ARG A 139 -0.95 28.90 6.55
C ARG A 139 -2.35 28.46 6.16
N ARG A 140 -2.75 28.67 4.91
CA ARG A 140 -4.05 28.19 4.41
C ARG A 140 -4.07 26.66 4.34
N ARG A 141 -4.80 26.11 5.32
CA ARG A 141 -5.37 24.76 5.44
C ARG A 141 -4.49 23.70 6.11
N SER A 142 -5.09 23.15 7.16
CA SER A 142 -4.87 21.83 7.76
C SER A 142 -4.83 20.71 6.71
N SER A 143 -3.77 20.65 5.90
CA SER A 143 -3.64 19.60 4.92
C SER A 143 -3.14 18.35 5.64
N TRP A 144 -3.98 17.32 5.66
CA TRP A 144 -3.64 15.95 6.05
C TRP A 144 -2.28 15.49 5.49
N LYS A 145 -1.84 16.08 4.37
CA LYS A 145 -0.51 15.91 3.75
C LYS A 145 0.67 16.11 4.72
N ARG A 146 0.54 16.98 5.74
CA ARG A 146 1.60 17.21 6.75
C ARG A 146 1.81 16.05 7.72
N HIS A 147 0.76 15.26 7.93
CA HIS A 147 0.76 14.10 8.83
C HIS A 147 0.50 12.81 8.05
N ALA A 148 0.69 12.86 6.73
CA ALA A 148 0.45 11.74 5.87
C ALA A 148 1.48 10.65 6.15
N TRP A 149 0.96 9.43 6.16
CA TRP A 149 1.72 8.21 6.23
C TRP A 149 0.95 7.19 5.41
N ASN A 150 1.65 6.17 4.94
CA ASN A 150 1.00 5.08 4.23
C ASN A 150 1.49 3.73 4.73
N GLN A 151 0.71 2.71 4.45
CA GLN A 151 0.98 1.32 4.78
C GLN A 151 0.84 0.46 3.53
N ASP A 152 1.69 -0.54 3.44
CA ASP A 152 1.63 -1.62 2.46
C ASP A 152 2.18 -2.91 3.09
N TYR A 153 2.31 -3.96 2.30
CA TYR A 153 2.99 -5.20 2.67
C TYR A 153 4.05 -5.55 1.63
N ALA A 154 5.04 -6.33 2.06
CA ALA A 154 6.02 -6.96 1.17
C ALA A 154 6.05 -8.46 1.46
N TRP A 155 5.81 -9.25 0.42
CA TRP A 155 5.75 -10.70 0.52
C TRP A 155 7.00 -11.33 -0.10
N PHE A 156 7.49 -12.37 0.58
CA PHE A 156 8.64 -13.15 0.18
C PHE A 156 8.31 -14.63 0.34
N ARG A 157 8.43 -15.41 -0.75
CA ARG A 157 8.34 -16.87 -0.69
C ARG A 157 9.50 -17.41 0.14
N ARG A 158 9.36 -18.65 0.62
CA ARG A 158 10.38 -19.32 1.43
C ARG A 158 11.80 -19.21 0.86
N LEU A 159 12.00 -19.44 -0.44
CA LEU A 159 13.34 -19.35 -1.05
C LEU A 159 13.89 -17.92 -1.03
N GLU A 160 13.04 -16.91 -1.24
CA GLU A 160 13.42 -15.50 -1.16
C GLU A 160 13.73 -15.11 0.28
N MET A 161 12.92 -15.53 1.25
CA MET A 161 13.18 -15.34 2.68
C MET A 161 14.54 -15.94 3.08
N MET A 162 14.86 -17.15 2.62
CA MET A 162 16.12 -17.81 2.95
C MET A 162 17.34 -17.07 2.39
N SER A 163 17.20 -16.27 1.33
CA SER A 163 18.31 -15.47 0.80
C SER A 163 18.77 -14.32 1.70
N PHE A 164 18.00 -13.99 2.75
CA PHE A 164 18.44 -13.08 3.81
C PHE A 164 19.36 -13.75 4.84
N VAL A 165 19.55 -15.07 4.79
CA VAL A 165 20.34 -15.82 5.76
C VAL A 165 21.58 -16.37 5.06
N PRO A 166 22.80 -15.96 5.46
CA PRO A 166 24.03 -16.49 4.87
C PRO A 166 24.10 -18.02 4.95
N ALA A 167 24.50 -18.67 3.85
CA ALA A 167 24.64 -20.12 3.80
C ALA A 167 25.68 -20.63 4.82
N SER A 168 26.77 -19.88 5.00
CA SER A 168 27.74 -20.11 6.07
C SER A 168 27.17 -19.61 7.39
N ARG A 169 26.84 -20.53 8.31
CA ARG A 169 26.30 -20.21 9.64
C ARG A 169 27.41 -19.89 10.64
N ARG A 170 28.17 -18.83 10.36
CA ARG A 170 29.22 -18.30 11.26
C ARG A 170 29.04 -16.80 11.46
N VAL A 171 29.37 -16.32 12.65
CA VAL A 171 29.42 -14.88 12.92
C VAL A 171 30.36 -14.20 11.93
N GLY A 172 29.93 -13.06 11.38
CA GLY A 172 30.63 -12.33 10.33
C GLY A 172 30.33 -12.80 8.91
N ALA A 173 29.67 -13.95 8.71
CA ALA A 173 29.24 -14.36 7.37
C ALA A 173 28.23 -13.37 6.78
N THR A 174 28.35 -13.12 5.48
CA THR A 174 27.52 -12.18 4.74
C THR A 174 26.84 -12.86 3.56
N THR A 175 25.66 -12.36 3.18
CA THR A 175 25.07 -12.66 1.87
C THR A 175 24.36 -11.43 1.33
N THR A 176 24.45 -11.23 0.02
CA THR A 176 23.72 -10.21 -0.71
C THR A 176 22.48 -10.86 -1.30
N LEU A 177 21.34 -10.16 -1.24
CA LEU A 177 20.13 -10.64 -1.88
C LEU A 177 20.36 -10.85 -3.39
N PRO A 178 19.72 -11.86 -4.01
CA PRO A 178 19.72 -11.99 -5.45
C PRO A 178 19.26 -10.69 -6.12
N GLU A 179 19.90 -10.30 -7.22
CA GLU A 179 19.64 -9.04 -7.93
C GLU A 179 18.16 -8.85 -8.24
N SER A 180 17.50 -9.88 -8.79
CA SER A 180 16.07 -9.84 -9.11
C SER A 180 15.17 -9.60 -7.89
N LEU A 181 15.58 -10.07 -6.71
CA LEU A 181 14.86 -9.84 -5.46
C LEU A 181 15.11 -8.44 -4.91
N ALA A 182 16.37 -7.99 -4.91
CA ALA A 182 16.72 -6.64 -4.48
C ALA A 182 16.04 -5.59 -5.37
N GLU A 183 16.06 -5.77 -6.69
CA GLU A 183 15.32 -4.95 -7.65
C GLU A 183 13.82 -4.93 -7.36
N ARG A 184 13.20 -6.09 -7.07
CA ARG A 184 11.77 -6.15 -6.72
C ARG A 184 11.46 -5.31 -5.48
N VAL A 185 12.32 -5.36 -4.46
CA VAL A 185 12.18 -4.52 -3.26
C VAL A 185 12.26 -3.03 -3.62
N VAL A 186 13.25 -2.62 -4.40
CA VAL A 186 13.41 -1.22 -4.82
C VAL A 186 12.22 -0.73 -5.64
N ARG A 187 11.84 -1.49 -6.66
CA ARG A 187 10.80 -1.10 -7.62
C ARG A 187 9.43 -0.96 -6.99
N LEU A 188 9.10 -1.86 -6.06
CA LEU A 188 7.74 -2.07 -5.59
C LEU A 188 7.52 -1.58 -4.16
N HIS A 189 8.54 -1.55 -3.31
CA HIS A 189 8.38 -1.23 -1.87
C HIS A 189 9.10 0.02 -1.42
N LEU A 190 10.07 0.52 -2.18
CA LEU A 190 10.80 1.75 -1.89
C LEU A 190 10.33 2.90 -2.81
N VAL A 191 9.05 3.25 -2.69
CA VAL A 191 8.36 4.25 -3.52
C VAL A 191 7.75 5.37 -2.68
N ASP A 192 7.56 6.57 -3.25
CA ASP A 192 6.93 7.72 -2.57
C ASP A 192 5.39 7.61 -2.49
N ASN A 193 4.89 6.56 -1.84
CA ASN A 193 3.45 6.36 -1.64
C ASN A 193 2.88 7.08 -0.40
N VAL A 194 3.68 7.89 0.32
CA VAL A 194 3.33 8.51 1.61
C VAL A 194 1.97 9.22 1.58
N ARG A 195 1.68 9.92 0.48
CA ARG A 195 0.49 10.77 0.33
C ARG A 195 -0.56 10.19 -0.62
N GLY A 196 -0.32 9.04 -1.24
CA GLY A 196 -1.24 8.47 -2.21
C GLY A 196 -0.57 7.51 -3.15
N GLN A 197 -1.31 7.11 -4.17
CA GLN A 197 -0.85 6.12 -5.15
C GLN A 197 0.29 6.68 -6.00
N VAL A 198 1.29 5.83 -6.24
CA VAL A 198 2.39 6.07 -7.19
C VAL A 198 2.52 4.88 -8.14
N ARG A 199 3.12 5.09 -9.31
CA ARG A 199 3.57 4.01 -10.17
C ARG A 199 4.83 3.38 -9.58
N ALA A 200 4.91 2.05 -9.60
CA ALA A 200 6.15 1.33 -9.33
C ALA A 200 7.26 1.79 -10.29
N PHE A 201 8.52 1.56 -9.93
CA PHE A 201 9.60 1.75 -10.90
C PHE A 201 9.68 0.57 -11.88
N SER A 202 10.00 0.83 -13.14
CA SER A 202 10.40 -0.23 -14.08
C SER A 202 11.78 -0.79 -13.72
N ARG A 203 12.20 -1.87 -14.38
CA ARG A 203 13.55 -2.43 -14.16
C ARG A 203 14.64 -1.43 -14.57
N ASP A 204 14.49 -0.81 -15.73
CA ASP A 204 15.48 0.15 -16.27
C ASP A 204 15.56 1.46 -15.46
N GLU A 205 14.55 1.73 -14.62
CA GLU A 205 14.55 2.86 -13.69
C GLU A 205 15.35 2.59 -12.41
N VAL A 206 15.77 1.34 -12.15
CA VAL A 206 16.61 0.98 -10.99
C VAL A 206 18.07 1.24 -11.33
N GLN A 207 18.68 2.21 -10.66
CA GLN A 207 20.09 2.56 -10.82
C GLN A 207 20.98 1.84 -9.78
N ARG A 208 20.42 1.49 -8.62
CA ARG A 208 21.11 0.73 -7.57
C ARG A 208 20.12 -0.08 -6.74
N ALA A 209 20.45 -1.34 -6.47
CA ALA A 209 19.70 -2.23 -5.60
C ALA A 209 20.66 -3.13 -4.78
N GLU A 210 21.25 -2.56 -3.72
CA GLU A 210 22.15 -3.29 -2.83
C GLU A 210 21.44 -3.58 -1.50
N VAL A 211 21.24 -4.86 -1.18
CA VAL A 211 20.75 -5.31 0.14
C VAL A 211 21.58 -6.48 0.60
N THR A 212 22.19 -6.33 1.77
CA THR A 212 23.12 -7.30 2.36
C THR A 212 22.70 -7.62 3.77
N SER A 213 22.86 -8.88 4.14
CA SER A 213 22.73 -9.36 5.51
C SER A 213 24.07 -9.87 6.02
N ARG A 214 24.32 -9.70 7.31
CA ARG A 214 25.51 -10.18 8.01
C ARG A 214 25.13 -10.81 9.33
N ILE A 215 25.62 -12.01 9.62
CA ILE A 215 25.44 -12.64 10.93
C ILE A 215 26.24 -11.87 11.97
N THR A 216 25.57 -11.37 13.00
CA THR A 216 26.20 -10.67 14.14
C THR A 216 26.28 -11.54 15.38
N ALA A 217 25.36 -12.49 15.55
CA ALA A 217 25.35 -13.42 16.69
C ALA A 217 24.64 -14.72 16.33
N ILE A 218 25.01 -15.82 17.01
CA ILE A 218 24.38 -17.13 16.91
C ILE A 218 24.25 -17.66 18.34
N ASP A 219 23.02 -17.75 18.85
CA ASP A 219 22.73 -18.15 20.23
C ASP A 219 21.45 -19.00 20.26
N ASP A 220 21.46 -20.13 20.97
CA ASP A 220 20.27 -20.97 21.23
C ASP A 220 19.39 -21.24 20.00
N GLY A 221 19.99 -21.69 18.90
CA GLY A 221 19.26 -21.99 17.67
C GLY A 221 18.69 -20.75 16.94
N ARG A 222 19.14 -19.55 17.30
CA ARG A 222 18.77 -18.28 16.65
C ARG A 222 19.98 -17.62 16.01
N ILE A 223 19.75 -17.01 14.86
CA ILE A 223 20.75 -16.24 14.12
C ILE A 223 20.30 -14.78 14.13
N THR A 224 21.11 -13.89 14.72
CA THR A 224 20.90 -12.45 14.62
C THR A 224 21.63 -11.92 13.39
N LEU A 225 20.92 -11.14 12.58
CA LEU A 225 21.40 -10.55 11.35
C LEU A 225 21.38 -9.02 11.46
N ALA A 226 22.47 -8.38 11.06
CA ALA A 226 22.46 -6.97 10.67
C ALA A 226 22.12 -6.87 9.18
N LEU A 227 21.21 -5.98 8.84
CA LEU A 227 20.78 -5.70 7.47
C LEU A 227 21.32 -4.31 7.07
N SER A 228 21.84 -4.20 5.86
CA SER A 228 22.36 -2.94 5.33
C SER A 228 22.19 -2.87 3.83
N GLY A 229 22.16 -1.66 3.26
CA GLY A 229 22.01 -1.53 1.82
C GLY A 229 21.97 -0.09 1.34
N ARG A 230 22.00 0.07 0.02
CA ARG A 230 21.83 1.35 -0.66
C ARG A 230 21.00 1.13 -1.92
N THR A 231 20.04 2.00 -2.16
CA THR A 231 19.13 1.85 -3.29
C THR A 231 18.90 3.19 -3.96
N ARG A 232 18.67 3.15 -5.27
CA ARG A 232 18.30 4.33 -6.04
C ARG A 232 17.48 3.91 -7.25
N ALA A 233 16.31 4.53 -7.38
CA ALA A 233 15.48 4.41 -8.56
C ALA A 233 15.05 5.78 -9.06
N VAL A 234 15.14 5.98 -10.37
CA VAL A 234 14.87 7.25 -11.04
C VAL A 234 14.07 6.97 -12.31
N HIS A 235 12.89 7.58 -12.39
CA HIS A 235 12.18 7.74 -13.64
C HIS A 235 12.68 9.03 -14.31
N ALA A 236 13.31 8.90 -15.47
CA ALA A 236 13.75 10.03 -16.26
C ALA A 236 12.54 10.79 -16.84
N ALA A 237 12.68 12.11 -16.97
CA ALA A 237 11.64 12.90 -17.62
C ALA A 237 11.45 12.45 -19.09
N THR A 238 10.19 12.35 -19.51
CA THR A 238 9.85 12.08 -20.91
C THR A 238 9.32 13.36 -21.57
N PRO A 239 9.54 13.54 -22.89
CA PRO A 239 9.05 14.72 -23.59
C PRO A 239 7.54 14.92 -23.39
N GLU A 240 7.16 16.15 -23.09
CA GLU A 240 5.75 16.56 -23.17
C GLU A 240 5.38 16.75 -24.65
N PRO A 241 4.16 16.40 -25.05
CA PRO A 241 3.64 16.82 -26.35
C PRO A 241 3.66 18.36 -26.45
N PRO A 242 3.61 18.93 -27.66
CA PRO A 242 3.43 20.37 -27.84
C PRO A 242 2.34 20.91 -26.93
N ALA A 243 2.62 22.03 -26.26
CA ALA A 243 1.69 22.62 -25.31
C ALA A 243 0.44 23.10 -26.05
N GLU A 244 -0.68 22.40 -25.86
CA GLU A 244 -2.00 22.93 -26.22
C GLU A 244 -2.45 23.90 -25.13
N GLU A 245 -3.09 25.00 -25.55
CA GLU A 245 -3.59 26.02 -24.62
C GLU A 245 -4.54 25.39 -23.58
N GLY A 246 -4.25 25.62 -22.30
CA GLY A 246 -5.02 25.05 -21.18
C GLY A 246 -4.65 23.63 -20.76
N ARG A 247 -3.71 22.95 -21.46
CA ARG A 247 -3.26 21.61 -21.05
C ARG A 247 -2.39 21.66 -19.79
N ARG A 248 -2.83 20.98 -18.73
CA ARG A 248 -2.01 20.80 -17.51
C ARG A 248 -0.83 19.87 -17.79
N ARG A 249 0.35 20.21 -17.26
CA ARG A 249 1.55 19.35 -17.29
C ARG A 249 1.20 17.98 -16.70
N ASN A 250 1.67 16.91 -17.34
CA ASN A 250 1.44 15.56 -16.83
C ASN A 250 2.56 15.21 -15.83
N PRO A 251 2.27 15.14 -14.52
CA PRO A 251 3.31 14.81 -13.54
C PRO A 251 3.93 13.42 -13.78
N GLU A 252 3.22 12.50 -14.44
CA GLU A 252 3.75 11.17 -14.80
C GLU A 252 4.91 11.21 -15.81
N ARG A 253 5.09 12.33 -16.52
CA ARG A 253 6.21 12.53 -17.47
C ARG A 253 7.39 13.24 -16.84
N ALA A 254 7.23 13.82 -15.65
CA ALA A 254 8.30 14.53 -14.98
C ALA A 254 9.27 13.55 -14.32
N GLU A 255 10.53 13.97 -14.16
CA GLU A 255 11.49 13.19 -13.40
C GLU A 255 10.99 12.98 -11.95
N ARG A 256 11.17 11.76 -11.45
CA ARG A 256 10.92 11.40 -10.04
C ARG A 256 11.92 10.34 -9.60
N GLY A 257 12.13 10.24 -8.30
CA GLY A 257 12.96 9.18 -7.77
C GLY A 257 12.90 9.03 -6.26
N VAL A 258 13.51 7.94 -5.81
CA VAL A 258 13.74 7.60 -4.41
C VAL A 258 15.15 7.06 -4.29
N GLU A 259 15.90 7.59 -3.34
CA GLU A 259 17.23 7.11 -2.96
C GLU A 259 17.24 6.87 -1.46
N THR A 260 17.68 5.70 -1.01
CA THR A 260 17.70 5.34 0.41
C THR A 260 18.94 4.56 0.81
N GLU A 261 19.36 4.77 2.05
CA GLU A 261 20.25 3.88 2.78
C GLU A 261 19.42 3.00 3.72
N LEU A 262 19.79 1.73 3.80
CA LEU A 262 19.07 0.71 4.55
C LEU A 262 19.90 0.32 5.77
N THR A 263 19.24 0.22 6.92
CA THR A 263 19.83 -0.31 8.15
C THR A 263 18.77 -1.08 8.93
N GLY A 264 19.15 -2.21 9.51
CA GLY A 264 18.18 -3.05 10.21
C GLY A 264 18.78 -4.20 10.98
N ARG A 265 17.90 -4.90 11.68
CA ARG A 265 18.17 -6.10 12.45
C ARG A 265 17.07 -7.13 12.22
N ALA A 266 17.46 -8.39 12.09
CA ALA A 266 16.51 -9.50 12.05
C ALA A 266 16.99 -10.66 12.91
N ILE A 267 16.05 -11.49 13.38
CA ILE A 267 16.33 -12.70 14.14
C ILE A 267 15.66 -13.87 13.42
N PHE A 268 16.47 -14.83 12.99
CA PHE A 268 16.02 -16.05 12.32
C PHE A 268 16.07 -17.24 13.29
N ASP A 269 14.94 -17.94 13.43
CA ASP A 269 14.81 -19.16 14.22
C ASP A 269 15.15 -20.36 13.31
N THR A 270 16.21 -21.10 13.67
CA THR A 270 16.75 -22.16 12.81
C THR A 270 15.93 -23.43 12.82
N GLU A 271 15.20 -23.71 13.91
CA GLU A 271 14.32 -24.88 14.05
C GLU A 271 13.03 -24.64 13.26
N ARG A 272 12.38 -23.49 13.49
CA ARG A 272 11.15 -23.09 12.80
C ARG A 272 11.40 -22.63 11.36
N ARG A 273 12.66 -22.37 11.01
CA ARG A 273 13.11 -21.88 9.70
C ARG A 273 12.38 -20.61 9.25
N ARG A 274 12.16 -19.66 10.16
CA ARG A 274 11.47 -18.39 9.89
C ARG A 274 12.06 -17.24 10.69
N PHE A 275 11.80 -16.02 10.25
CA PHE A 275 12.09 -14.84 11.06
C PHE A 275 11.09 -14.71 12.20
N VAL A 276 11.61 -14.45 13.41
CA VAL A 276 10.82 -14.15 14.61
C VAL A 276 10.89 -12.68 15.02
N ALA A 277 11.84 -11.95 14.45
CA ALA A 277 11.89 -10.49 14.46
C ALA A 277 12.51 -10.00 13.15
N PHE A 278 12.00 -8.90 12.61
CA PHE A 278 12.53 -8.27 11.41
C PHE A 278 12.22 -6.79 11.49
N GLU A 279 13.26 -5.96 11.52
CA GLU A 279 13.17 -4.51 11.58
C GLU A 279 14.19 -3.93 10.59
N LEU A 280 13.71 -3.26 9.55
CA LEU A 280 14.56 -2.64 8.54
C LEU A 280 14.01 -1.26 8.24
N VAL A 281 14.86 -0.25 8.28
CA VAL A 281 14.50 1.11 7.92
C VAL A 281 15.32 1.54 6.71
N ALA A 282 14.62 2.05 5.70
CA ALA A 282 15.19 2.74 4.57
C ALA A 282 14.99 4.24 4.77
N ILE A 283 16.08 5.00 4.88
CA ILE A 283 16.07 6.45 5.09
C ILE A 283 16.75 7.11 3.90
N GLY A 284 16.16 8.16 3.37
CA GLY A 284 16.81 8.94 2.32
C GLY A 284 15.92 10.03 1.76
N LYS A 285 15.95 10.21 0.44
CA LYS A 285 15.28 11.31 -0.25
C LYS A 285 14.32 10.81 -1.32
N ARG A 286 13.19 11.49 -1.44
CA ARG A 286 12.25 11.40 -2.56
C ARG A 286 12.22 12.71 -3.34
N TRP A 287 11.92 12.67 -4.63
CA TRP A 287 11.67 13.86 -5.45
C TRP A 287 10.69 13.58 -6.59
N GLY A 288 10.21 14.65 -7.20
CA GLY A 288 9.21 14.60 -8.27
C GLY A 288 7.78 14.42 -7.75
N ALA A 289 6.86 14.18 -8.69
CA ALA A 289 5.45 13.96 -8.39
C ALA A 289 4.88 12.88 -9.31
N THR A 290 3.77 12.29 -8.88
CA THR A 290 2.89 11.50 -9.73
C THR A 290 1.50 12.12 -9.69
N ARG A 291 0.58 11.65 -10.53
CA ARG A 291 -0.77 12.19 -10.63
C ARG A 291 -1.56 12.12 -9.32
N TYR A 292 -1.28 11.12 -8.47
CA TYR A 292 -2.12 10.81 -7.31
C TYR A 292 -1.41 10.86 -5.95
N ASN A 293 -0.11 11.16 -5.91
CA ASN A 293 0.59 11.34 -4.63
C ASN A 293 0.52 12.78 -4.08
N GLY A 294 -0.17 13.69 -4.78
CA GLY A 294 -0.43 15.05 -4.29
C GLY A 294 0.83 15.88 -4.02
N ARG A 295 1.91 15.62 -4.77
CA ARG A 295 3.21 16.30 -4.73
C ARG A 295 3.36 17.39 -5.79
N GLU A 296 2.29 17.79 -6.50
CA GLU A 296 2.42 18.70 -7.67
C GLU A 296 3.03 20.07 -7.32
N ARG A 297 3.01 20.45 -6.04
CA ARG A 297 3.61 21.68 -5.49
C ARG A 297 4.74 21.41 -4.47
N ASP A 298 5.25 20.18 -4.45
CA ASP A 298 6.26 19.67 -3.49
C ASP A 298 7.13 18.62 -4.19
N THR A 299 7.75 19.03 -5.31
CA THR A 299 8.57 18.16 -6.17
C THR A 299 10.05 18.15 -5.82
N ALA A 300 10.50 19.08 -4.99
CA ALA A 300 11.89 19.15 -4.55
C ALA A 300 12.30 17.88 -3.78
N ALA A 301 13.60 17.61 -3.73
CA ALA A 301 14.13 16.54 -2.90
C ALA A 301 13.79 16.81 -1.43
N ALA A 302 13.25 15.81 -0.73
CA ALA A 302 12.98 15.89 0.70
C ALA A 302 13.08 14.52 1.37
N GLY A 303 13.27 14.52 2.68
CA GLY A 303 13.40 13.31 3.50
C GLY A 303 12.21 12.35 3.41
N ILE A 304 12.49 11.07 3.26
CA ILE A 304 11.52 9.97 3.34
C ILE A 304 12.09 8.83 4.21
N GLY A 305 11.21 8.19 4.97
CA GLY A 305 11.51 7.01 5.77
C GLY A 305 10.51 5.90 5.45
N ILE A 306 11.02 4.69 5.23
CA ILE A 306 10.22 3.49 4.95
C ILE A 306 10.69 2.39 5.90
N ALA A 307 9.78 1.90 6.75
CA ALA A 307 10.07 0.86 7.73
C ALA A 307 9.40 -0.45 7.34
N PHE A 308 10.13 -1.56 7.46
CA PHE A 308 9.67 -2.92 7.29
C PHE A 308 9.70 -3.61 8.65
N THR A 309 8.56 -4.15 9.05
CA THR A 309 8.41 -4.90 10.31
C THR A 309 7.74 -6.24 10.04
N LEU A 310 8.03 -7.25 10.84
CA LEU A 310 7.32 -8.53 10.73
C LEU A 310 5.80 -8.31 10.86
N ALA A 311 5.02 -8.83 9.93
CA ALA A 311 3.57 -8.82 10.04
C ALA A 311 3.13 -9.89 11.06
N THR A 312 2.47 -9.48 12.14
CA THR A 312 2.07 -10.36 13.24
C THR A 312 0.56 -10.33 13.43
N ASN A 313 -0.11 -11.44 13.11
CA ASN A 313 -1.58 -11.55 13.12
C ASN A 313 -2.29 -10.55 12.19
N ASP A 314 -1.58 -10.02 11.20
CA ASP A 314 -2.18 -9.15 10.19
C ASP A 314 -3.00 -10.01 9.20
N PRO A 315 -4.12 -9.50 8.66
CA PRO A 315 -4.83 -10.17 7.57
C PRO A 315 -3.92 -10.30 6.35
N PRO A 316 -4.13 -11.31 5.47
CA PRO A 316 -3.30 -11.59 4.31
C PRO A 316 -3.53 -10.58 3.17
N VAL A 317 -3.24 -9.30 3.43
CA VAL A 317 -3.42 -8.20 2.47
C VAL A 317 -2.30 -8.22 1.45
N ALA A 318 -2.67 -8.34 0.18
CA ALA A 318 -1.72 -8.38 -0.92
C ALA A 318 -0.97 -7.05 -1.08
N PRO A 319 0.35 -7.09 -1.38
CA PRO A 319 1.14 -5.91 -1.69
C PRO A 319 0.53 -5.07 -2.82
N ALA A 320 0.69 -3.75 -2.75
CA ALA A 320 0.12 -2.81 -3.72
C ALA A 320 0.52 -3.08 -5.17
N TYR A 321 1.63 -3.77 -5.44
CA TYR A 321 2.10 -4.13 -6.78
C TYR A 321 2.29 -5.64 -6.96
N ILE A 322 1.50 -6.46 -6.27
CA ILE A 322 1.61 -7.93 -6.31
C ILE A 322 1.56 -8.53 -7.74
N TRP A 323 0.90 -7.86 -8.70
CA TRP A 323 0.90 -8.28 -10.10
C TRP A 323 2.29 -8.20 -10.77
N GLU A 324 3.20 -7.36 -10.26
CA GLU A 324 4.59 -7.25 -10.74
C GLU A 324 5.52 -8.30 -10.12
N TYR A 325 5.04 -9.11 -9.16
CA TYR A 325 5.86 -10.15 -8.53
C TYR A 325 6.13 -11.33 -9.46
N GLY A 326 5.30 -11.51 -10.50
CA GLY A 326 5.38 -12.68 -11.39
C GLY A 326 4.93 -13.99 -10.73
N TRP A 327 4.30 -13.93 -9.54
CA TRP A 327 3.74 -15.09 -8.87
C TRP A 327 2.45 -15.52 -9.58
N ARG A 328 2.26 -16.83 -9.73
CA ARG A 328 1.09 -17.46 -10.35
C ARG A 328 0.58 -18.57 -9.46
#